data_AF-A0A6F8Y093-F1
#
_entry.id   AF-A0A6F8Y093-F1
#
_cell.length_a   1.000
_cell.length_b   1.000
_cell.length_c   1.000
_cell.angle_alpha   90.00
_cell.angle_beta   90.00
_cell.angle_gamma   90.00
#
_symmetry.space_group_name_H-M   'P 1'
#
loop_
_entity.id
_entity.type
_entity.pdbx_description
1 polymer ?
#
loop_
_entity_poly.entity_id
_entity_poly.type
_entity_poly.pdbx_seq_one_letter_code
_entity_poly.pdbx_strand_id
1 'polypeptide(L)'
;MLCVRNAGGGNIYAGLFREGTAELMRHGPLPTVVPELAGQLPAVSVAGVFRQQVARLLPDVAVEDTGVEFPSVLTLHEVALARWDDPSEWADFVSPLTDASAAFQ
;
A
#
# COMPACT_ATOMS: atom_id res chain seq x y z
N MET A 1 -9.47 1.76 1.83
CA MET A 1 -8.86 1.96 0.49
C MET A 1 -7.76 0.94 0.29
N LEU A 2 -7.78 0.21 -0.82
CA LEU A 2 -6.73 -0.74 -1.19
C LEU A 2 -5.80 -0.08 -2.23
N CYS A 3 -4.55 0.13 -1.87
CA CYS A 3 -3.52 0.65 -2.77
C CYS A 3 -2.67 -0.50 -3.27
N VAL A 4 -2.55 -0.67 -4.60
CA VAL A 4 -1.80 -1.77 -5.21
C VAL A 4 -0.76 -1.25 -6.19
N ARG A 5 0.51 -1.62 -6.00
CA ARG A 5 1.62 -1.21 -6.87
C ARG A 5 2.41 -2.41 -7.38
N ASN A 6 2.91 -2.30 -8.61
CA ASN A 6 3.77 -3.31 -9.20
C ASN A 6 5.09 -3.38 -8.44
N ALA A 7 5.48 -4.58 -8.00
CA ALA A 7 6.75 -4.84 -7.30
C ALA A 7 7.79 -5.51 -8.21
N GLY A 8 7.47 -5.76 -9.48
CA GLY A 8 8.29 -6.54 -10.40
C GLY A 8 8.17 -8.05 -10.17
N GLY A 9 8.68 -8.83 -11.12
CA GLY A 9 8.74 -10.30 -10.99
C GLY A 9 7.39 -11.00 -10.85
N GLY A 10 6.29 -10.38 -11.29
CA GLY A 10 4.93 -10.90 -11.11
C GLY A 10 4.31 -10.63 -9.73
N ASN A 11 5.02 -9.92 -8.85
CA ASN A 11 4.56 -9.55 -7.52
C ASN A 11 4.02 -8.11 -7.45
N ILE A 12 3.30 -7.84 -6.37
CA ILE A 12 2.77 -6.53 -6.00
C ILE A 12 3.14 -6.17 -4.56
N TYR A 13 3.17 -4.88 -4.29
CA TYR A 13 2.98 -4.32 -2.95
C TYR A 13 1.52 -3.90 -2.83
N ALA A 14 0.83 -4.38 -1.80
CA ALA A 14 -0.52 -3.92 -1.47
C ALA A 14 -0.59 -3.43 -0.03
N GLY A 15 -1.32 -2.34 0.16
CA GLY A 15 -1.69 -1.84 1.49
C GLY A 15 -3.19 -1.61 1.56
N LEU A 16 -3.82 -2.10 2.62
CA LEU A 16 -5.18 -1.75 3.00
C LEU A 16 -5.13 -0.63 4.03
N PHE A 17 -5.75 0.49 3.70
CA PHE A 17 -5.79 1.68 4.52
C PHE A 17 -7.21 1.94 5.02
N ARG A 18 -7.34 2.29 6.30
CA ARG A 18 -8.58 2.74 6.93
C ARG A 18 -8.28 4.01 7.72
N GLU A 19 -9.11 5.04 7.53
CA GLU A 19 -8.97 6.33 8.23
C GLU A 19 -7.55 6.95 8.12
N GLY A 20 -6.92 6.81 6.94
CA GLY A 20 -5.57 7.34 6.68
C GLY A 20 -4.41 6.52 7.26
N THR A 21 -4.68 5.43 7.99
CA THR A 21 -3.66 4.54 8.54
C THR A 21 -3.53 3.26 7.72
N ALA A 22 -2.30 2.75 7.57
CA ALA A 22 -2.05 1.45 6.93
C ALA A 22 -2.38 0.35 7.95
N GLU A 23 -3.49 -0.35 7.76
CA GLU A 23 -3.93 -1.42 8.67
C GLU A 23 -3.19 -2.73 8.36
N LEU A 24 -3.05 -3.05 7.07
CA LEU A 24 -2.39 -4.27 6.61
C LEU A 24 -1.56 -3.99 5.36
N MET A 25 -0.35 -4.53 5.32
CA MET A 25 0.52 -4.49 4.15
C MET A 25 0.99 -5.90 3.79
N ARG A 26 1.05 -6.19 2.49
CA ARG A 26 1.49 -7.47 1.95
C ARG A 26 2.30 -7.27 0.67
N HIS A 27 3.25 -8.18 0.47
CA HIS A 27 3.98 -8.34 -0.77
C HIS A 27 3.77 -9.76 -1.30
N GLY A 28 3.55 -9.90 -2.60
CA GLY A 28 3.42 -11.21 -3.23
C GLY A 28 2.58 -11.17 -4.51
N PRO A 29 2.15 -12.33 -5.01
CA PRO A 29 1.35 -12.41 -6.24
C PRO A 29 -0.01 -11.73 -6.08
N LEU A 30 -0.42 -10.95 -7.08
CA LEU A 30 -1.72 -10.28 -7.15
C LEU A 30 -2.93 -11.20 -6.81
N PRO A 31 -3.07 -12.42 -7.39
CA PRO A 31 -4.22 -13.27 -7.12
C PRO A 31 -4.25 -13.87 -5.71
N THR A 32 -3.14 -13.82 -4.97
CA THR A 32 -3.08 -14.29 -3.58
C THR A 32 -3.32 -13.14 -2.61
N VAL A 33 -2.62 -12.03 -2.80
CA VAL A 33 -2.60 -10.90 -1.87
C VAL A 33 -3.92 -10.13 -1.84
N VAL A 34 -4.58 -9.94 -2.99
CA VAL A 34 -5.81 -9.13 -3.06
C VAL A 34 -6.98 -9.78 -2.31
N PRO A 35 -7.30 -11.08 -2.52
CA PRO A 35 -8.33 -11.74 -1.73
C PRO A 35 -8.00 -11.82 -0.24
N GLU A 36 -6.74 -12.03 0.12
CA GLU A 36 -6.30 -12.06 1.54
C GLU A 36 -6.60 -10.72 2.25
N LEU A 37 -6.30 -9.60 1.59
CA LEU A 37 -6.47 -8.28 2.20
C LEU A 37 -7.92 -7.79 2.19
N ALA A 38 -8.68 -8.06 1.12
CA ALA A 38 -9.96 -7.38 0.88
C ALA A 38 -11.13 -8.32 0.60
N GLY A 39 -10.92 -9.63 0.49
CA GLY A 39 -11.95 -10.61 0.10
C GLY A 39 -13.11 -10.76 1.06
N GLN A 40 -12.95 -10.33 2.32
CA GLN A 40 -14.01 -10.37 3.34
C GLN A 40 -14.69 -9.00 3.55
N LEU A 41 -14.26 -7.96 2.83
CA LEU A 41 -14.84 -6.64 2.96
C LEU A 41 -16.12 -6.54 2.12
N PRO A 42 -17.13 -5.78 2.58
CA PRO A 42 -18.33 -5.55 1.77
C PRO A 42 -18.07 -4.61 0.59
N ALA A 43 -17.13 -3.67 0.74
CA ALA A 43 -16.76 -2.70 -0.28
C ALA A 43 -15.31 -2.25 -0.12
N VAL A 44 -14.67 -1.85 -1.23
CA VAL A 44 -13.31 -1.31 -1.22
C VAL A 44 -13.06 -0.37 -2.40
N SER A 45 -12.59 0.84 -2.12
CA SER A 45 -12.05 1.74 -3.16
C SER A 45 -10.58 1.38 -3.44
N VAL A 46 -10.21 1.31 -4.72
CA VAL A 46 -8.92 0.79 -5.19
C VAL A 46 -8.13 1.86 -5.93
N ALA A 47 -6.85 2.00 -5.57
CA ALA A 47 -5.88 2.85 -6.25
C ALA A 47 -4.71 2.00 -6.78
N GLY A 48 -4.15 2.42 -7.92
CA GLY A 48 -3.01 1.81 -8.59
C GLY A 48 -3.32 1.22 -9.96
N VAL A 49 -2.28 0.64 -10.57
CA VAL A 49 -2.32 0.18 -11.97
C VAL A 49 -3.08 -1.14 -12.20
N PHE A 50 -3.47 -1.84 -11.13
CA PHE A 50 -4.13 -3.16 -11.21
C PHE A 50 -5.65 -3.13 -10.92
N ARG A 51 -6.29 -1.95 -10.94
CA ARG A 51 -7.69 -1.78 -10.53
C ARG A 51 -8.69 -2.72 -11.22
N GLN A 52 -8.55 -2.94 -12.53
CA GLN A 52 -9.43 -3.84 -13.27
C GLN A 52 -9.21 -5.31 -12.87
N GLN A 53 -7.97 -5.71 -12.63
CA GLN A 53 -7.63 -7.05 -12.18
C GLN A 53 -8.10 -7.29 -10.75
N VAL A 54 -7.99 -6.29 -9.87
CA VAL A 54 -8.52 -6.33 -8.50
C VAL A 54 -10.03 -6.56 -8.51
N ALA A 55 -10.79 -5.82 -9.33
CA ALA A 55 -12.23 -6.00 -9.45
C ALA A 55 -12.62 -7.43 -9.88
N ARG A 56 -11.82 -8.08 -10.73
CA ARG A 56 -12.05 -9.48 -11.14
C ARG A 56 -11.72 -10.49 -10.04
N LEU A 57 -10.78 -10.18 -9.16
CA LEU A 57 -10.36 -11.05 -8.06
C LEU A 57 -11.29 -10.96 -6.84
N LEU A 58 -12.19 -9.98 -6.81
CA LEU A 58 -13.12 -9.73 -5.72
C LEU A 58 -14.57 -9.68 -6.23
N PRO A 59 -15.12 -10.77 -6.81
CA PRO A 59 -16.42 -10.75 -7.49
C PRO A 59 -17.60 -10.43 -6.57
N ASP A 60 -17.47 -10.72 -5.28
CA ASP A 60 -18.51 -10.51 -4.28
C ASP A 60 -18.33 -9.21 -3.46
N VAL A 61 -17.32 -8.40 -3.80
CA VAL A 61 -17.01 -7.14 -3.11
C VAL A 61 -17.40 -5.97 -4.01
N ALA A 62 -18.04 -4.95 -3.45
CA ALA A 62 -18.27 -3.70 -4.18
C ALA A 62 -16.95 -2.95 -4.37
N VAL A 63 -16.35 -3.06 -5.55
CA VAL A 63 -15.08 -2.41 -5.88
C VAL A 63 -15.33 -1.07 -6.58
N GLU A 64 -14.77 -0.01 -6.01
CA GLU A 64 -14.79 1.34 -6.58
C GLU A 64 -13.39 1.69 -7.13
N ASP A 65 -13.30 2.09 -8.40
CA ASP A 65 -12.06 2.60 -8.99
C ASP A 65 -11.89 4.08 -8.62
N THR A 66 -10.79 4.42 -7.96
CA THR A 66 -10.47 5.80 -7.57
C THR A 66 -9.93 6.66 -8.71
N GLY A 67 -9.53 6.05 -9.84
CA GLY A 67 -8.85 6.73 -10.95
C GLY A 67 -7.39 7.10 -10.68
N VAL A 68 -6.88 6.85 -9.47
CA VAL A 68 -5.50 7.19 -9.09
C VAL A 68 -4.57 6.03 -9.46
N GLU A 69 -3.69 6.25 -10.43
CA GLU A 69 -2.71 5.23 -10.86
C GLU A 69 -1.39 5.30 -10.11
N PHE A 70 -0.94 6.53 -9.81
CA PHE A 70 0.36 6.81 -9.22
C PHE A 70 0.22 7.80 -8.07
N PRO A 71 1.06 7.69 -7.03
CA PRO A 71 1.06 8.69 -5.97
C PRO A 71 1.53 10.05 -6.52
N SER A 72 0.88 11.12 -6.06
CA SER A 72 1.31 12.48 -6.32
C SER A 72 2.54 12.83 -5.49
N VAL A 73 3.57 13.40 -6.12
CA VAL A 73 4.76 13.90 -5.42
C VAL A 73 4.39 14.97 -4.40
N LEU A 74 3.42 15.83 -4.72
CA LEU A 74 2.95 16.87 -3.80
C LEU A 74 2.30 16.25 -2.56
N THR A 75 1.44 15.25 -2.75
CA THR A 75 0.81 14.53 -1.62
C THR A 75 1.84 13.80 -0.77
N LEU A 76 2.86 13.18 -1.38
CA LEU A 76 3.96 12.56 -0.62
C LEU A 76 4.76 13.60 0.18
N HIS A 77 5.02 14.76 -0.40
CA HIS A 77 5.71 15.87 0.27
C HIS A 77 4.87 16.42 1.44
N GLU A 78 3.57 16.63 1.25
CA GLU A 78 2.64 17.06 2.30
C GLU A 78 2.58 16.06 3.45
N VAL A 79 2.50 14.75 3.16
CA VAL A 79 2.56 13.69 4.18
C VAL A 79 3.88 13.70 4.93
N ALA A 80 5.00 13.89 4.22
CA ALA A 80 6.32 13.96 4.84
C ALA A 80 6.45 15.16 5.78
N LEU A 81 5.96 16.34 5.37
CA LEU A 81 5.96 17.53 6.20
C LEU A 81 5.04 17.39 7.42
N ALA A 82 3.82 16.90 7.24
CA ALA A 82 2.87 16.70 8.33
C ALA A 82 3.40 15.73 9.40
N ARG A 83 4.19 14.73 8.99
CA ARG A 83 4.86 13.80 9.91
C ARG A 83 6.17 14.34 10.48
N TRP A 84 6.80 15.34 9.88
CA TRP A 84 8.04 15.92 10.38
C TRP A 84 7.83 16.69 11.69
N ASP A 85 6.63 17.23 11.88
CA ASP A 85 6.26 17.98 13.09
C ASP A 85 6.01 17.08 14.33
N ASP A 86 5.98 15.74 14.17
CA ASP A 86 5.97 14.76 15.28
C ASP A 86 7.14 13.76 15.16
N PRO A 87 8.31 14.09 15.73
CA PRO A 87 9.51 13.24 15.65
C PRO A 87 9.39 11.89 16.36
N SER A 88 8.39 11.72 17.23
CA SER A 88 8.25 10.53 18.07
C SER A 88 7.84 9.29 17.27
N GLU A 89 7.16 9.45 16.13
CA GLU A 89 6.74 8.35 15.26
C GLU A 89 7.87 7.81 14.34
N TRP A 90 8.98 8.54 14.19
CA TRP A 90 10.06 8.18 13.26
C TRP A 90 11.17 7.32 13.86
N ALA A 91 11.35 7.38 15.18
CA ALA A 91 12.44 6.69 15.87
C ALA A 91 12.41 5.17 15.66
N ASP A 92 11.21 4.60 15.49
CA ASP A 92 11.02 3.16 15.24
C ASP A 92 11.01 2.80 13.74
N PHE A 93 10.86 3.77 12.84
CA PHE A 93 10.66 3.53 11.41
C PHE A 93 11.94 3.63 10.58
N VAL A 94 12.95 4.36 11.06
CA VAL A 94 14.17 4.64 10.29
C VAL A 94 15.42 4.40 11.14
N SER A 95 15.91 3.15 11.11
CA SER A 95 17.27 2.86 11.54
C SER A 95 18.26 3.38 10.49
N PRO A 96 19.32 4.13 10.87
CA PRO A 96 20.36 4.55 9.93
C PRO A 96 20.98 3.34 9.22
N LEU A 97 21.04 3.40 7.89
CA LEU A 97 21.79 2.43 7.10
C LEU A 97 23.28 2.72 7.28
N THR A 98 24.00 1.81 7.94
CA THR A 98 25.45 1.90 8.20
C THR A 98 26.13 0.62 7.74
N ASP A 99 27.45 0.58 7.71
CA ASP A 99 28.21 -0.64 7.37
C ASP A 99 27.93 -1.82 8.33
N ALA A 100 27.29 -1.56 9.48
CA ALA A 100 26.84 -2.59 10.42
C ALA A 100 25.42 -3.10 10.17
N SER A 101 24.68 -2.52 9.21
CA SER A 101 23.33 -2.95 8.88
C SER A 101 23.33 -4.32 8.19
N ALA A 102 22.36 -5.17 8.55
CA ALA A 102 22.23 -6.53 8.03
C ALA A 102 22.14 -6.63 6.49
N ALA A 103 21.78 -5.54 5.80
CA ALA A 103 21.75 -5.47 4.34
C ALA A 103 23.15 -5.44 3.69
N PHE A 104 24.21 -5.18 4.47
CA PHE A 104 25.59 -5.07 4.01
C PHE A 104 26.53 -6.14 4.61
N GLN A 105 25.97 -7.13 5.31
CA GLN A 105 26.68 -8.32 5.81
C GLN A 105 26.43 -9.51 4.89
#